data_AF-A0A351BHM8-F1
#
_entry.id   AF-A0A351BHM8-F1
#
_cell.length_a   1.000
_cell.length_b   1.000
_cell.length_c   1.000
_cell.angle_alpha   90.00
_cell.angle_beta   90.00
_cell.angle_gamma   90.00
#
_symmetry.space_group_name_H-M   'P 1'
#
loop_
_entity.id
_entity.type
_entity.pdbx_description
1 polymer ?
#
loop_
_entity_poly.entity_id
_entity_poly.type
_entity_poly.pdbx_seq_one_letter_code
_entity_poly.pdbx_strand_id
1 'polypeptide(L)' 'MSMSARSPLPRPASDPAWHARTTAAVAAALAVDPAAGLDSAEAATRLAAHGANQLAERAPRPAWKKFLDQFRNLLV' A
#
# COMPACT_ATOMS: atom_id res chain seq x y z
N MET A 1 32.58 12.09 37.13
CA MET A 1 31.24 12.01 36.50
C MET A 1 31.24 10.85 35.52
N SER A 2 30.86 9.64 35.98
CA SER A 2 30.72 8.47 35.10
C SER A 2 29.29 8.37 34.60
N MET A 3 29.08 8.64 33.31
CA MET A 3 27.81 8.37 32.64
C MET A 3 27.66 6.87 32.45
N SER A 4 26.78 6.24 33.24
CA SER A 4 26.32 4.88 32.93
C SER A 4 25.47 4.91 31.67
N ALA A 5 25.99 4.32 30.58
CA ALA A 5 25.20 4.04 29.39
C ALA A 5 24.13 3.00 29.75
N ARG A 6 22.85 3.36 29.59
CA ARG A 6 21.74 2.41 29.75
C ARG A 6 21.85 1.36 28.64
N SER A 7 22.04 0.10 29.01
CA SER A 7 21.94 -1.01 28.07
C SER A 7 20.55 -1.03 27.41
N PRO A 8 20.45 -1.15 26.08
CA PRO A 8 19.17 -1.22 25.41
C PRO A 8 18.42 -2.49 25.82
N LEU A 9 17.13 -2.33 26.11
CA LEU A 9 16.24 -3.44 26.44
C LEU A 9 16.17 -4.43 25.26
N PRO A 10 16.09 -5.75 25.53
CA PRO A 10 15.92 -6.76 24.49
C PRO A 10 14.62 -6.48 23.72
N ARG A 11 14.74 -6.20 22.42
CA ARG A 11 13.56 -6.08 21.55
C ARG A 11 12.93 -7.46 21.39
N PRO A 12 11.61 -7.61 21.55
CA PRO A 12 10.94 -8.87 21.25
C PRO A 12 11.27 -9.25 19.80
N ALA A 13 11.53 -10.53 19.55
CA ALA A 13 11.80 -11.05 18.21
C ALA A 13 10.64 -10.62 17.29
N SER A 14 10.88 -9.62 16.46
CA SER A 14 9.90 -9.13 15.50
C SER A 14 9.82 -10.13 14.37
N ASP A 15 8.61 -10.46 13.94
CA ASP A 15 8.39 -11.25 12.73
C ASP A 15 9.20 -10.61 11.59
N PRO A 16 10.02 -11.36 10.82
CA PRO A 16 10.79 -10.79 9.73
C PRO A 16 9.92 -9.94 8.82
N ALA A 17 10.43 -8.77 8.44
CA ALA A 17 9.79 -7.92 7.44
C ALA A 17 9.43 -8.74 6.21
N TRP A 18 8.33 -8.39 5.52
CA TRP A 18 7.77 -9.21 4.43
C TRP A 18 8.82 -9.61 3.36
N HIS A 19 9.79 -8.73 3.09
CA HIS A 19 10.87 -8.92 2.11
C HIS A 19 12.00 -9.86 2.60
N ALA A 20 12.06 -10.16 3.90
CA ALA A 20 13.01 -11.07 4.50
C ALA A 20 12.43 -12.49 4.71
N ARG A 21 11.16 -12.70 4.35
CA ARG A 21 10.51 -14.01 4.42
C ARG A 21 10.94 -14.88 3.24
N THR A 22 11.01 -16.19 3.45
CA THR A 22 11.28 -17.14 2.37
C THR A 22 10.09 -17.19 1.41
N THR A 23 10.34 -17.56 0.15
CA THR A 23 9.28 -17.74 -0.86
C THR A 23 8.20 -18.71 -0.40
N ALA A 24 8.59 -19.84 0.21
CA ALA A 24 7.67 -20.82 0.76
C ALA A 24 6.78 -20.25 1.88
N ALA A 25 7.34 -19.45 2.78
CA ALA A 25 6.57 -18.81 3.86
C ALA A 25 5.59 -17.77 3.31
N VAL A 26 5.97 -17.03 2.27
CA VAL A 26 5.08 -16.08 1.59
C VAL A 26 3.96 -16.81 0.83
N ALA A 27 4.29 -17.87 0.09
CA ALA A 27 3.33 -18.69 -0.64
C ALA A 27 2.27 -19.31 0.28
N ALA A 28 2.72 -19.87 1.42
CA ALA A 28 1.81 -20.40 2.45
C ALA A 28 0.94 -19.31 3.06
N ALA A 29 1.51 -18.14 3.38
CA ALA A 29 0.75 -17.02 3.94
C ALA A 29 -0.28 -16.44 2.98
N LEU A 30 -0.02 -16.48 1.67
CA LEU A 30 -0.92 -16.03 0.62
C LEU A 30 -1.83 -17.14 0.07
N ALA A 31 -1.74 -18.34 0.63
CA ALA A 31 -2.45 -19.55 0.21
C ALA A 31 -2.41 -19.76 -1.31
N VAL A 32 -1.20 -19.68 -1.88
CA VAL A 32 -0.99 -19.82 -3.33
C VAL A 32 0.12 -20.82 -3.61
N ASP A 33 -0.09 -21.68 -4.61
CA ASP A 33 0.99 -22.45 -5.21
C ASP A 33 1.74 -21.56 -6.23
N PRO A 34 3.03 -21.29 -6.06
CA PRO A 34 3.81 -20.49 -7.00
C PRO A 34 3.88 -21.07 -8.42
N ALA A 35 3.75 -22.39 -8.58
CA ALA A 35 3.82 -23.03 -9.89
C ALA A 35 2.50 -22.93 -10.67
N ALA A 36 1.37 -23.03 -9.97
CA ALA A 36 0.03 -23.02 -10.58
C ALA A 36 -0.65 -21.63 -10.57
N GLY A 37 -0.29 -20.78 -9.60
CA GLY A 37 -0.94 -19.48 -9.39
C GLY A 37 -2.29 -19.59 -8.66
N LEU A 38 -3.10 -18.53 -8.76
CA LEU A 38 -4.46 -18.51 -8.24
C LEU A 38 -5.45 -19.05 -9.27
N ASP A 39 -6.46 -19.79 -8.83
CA ASP A 39 -7.60 -20.10 -9.66
C ASP A 39 -8.48 -18.84 -9.91
N SER A 40 -9.37 -18.93 -10.90
CA SER A 40 -10.20 -17.80 -11.31
C SER A 40 -11.24 -17.39 -10.27
N ALA A 41 -11.74 -18.33 -9.46
CA ALA A 41 -12.74 -18.05 -8.42
C ALA A 41 -12.09 -17.32 -7.23
N GLU A 42 -10.90 -17.73 -6.83
CA GLU A 42 -10.10 -17.11 -5.78
C GLU A 42 -9.62 -15.72 -6.23
N ALA A 43 -9.17 -15.59 -7.48
CA ALA A 43 -8.81 -14.28 -8.05
C ALA A 43 -9.99 -13.30 -8.04
N ALA A 44 -11.20 -13.75 -8.43
CA ALA A 44 -12.41 -12.93 -8.38
C ALA A 44 -12.81 -12.55 -6.94
N THR A 45 -12.69 -13.50 -6.01
CA THR A 45 -12.97 -13.27 -4.59
C THR A 45 -12.02 -12.21 -4.01
N ARG A 46 -10.72 -12.31 -4.31
CA ARG A 46 -9.72 -11.31 -3.90
C ARG A 46 -9.95 -9.96 -4.55
N LEU A 47 -10.33 -9.92 -5.82
CA LEU A 47 -10.66 -8.67 -6.52
C LEU A 47 -11.86 -7.96 -5.87
N ALA A 48 -12.89 -8.71 -5.48
CA ALA A 48 -14.04 -8.15 -4.77
C ALA A 48 -13.66 -7.63 -3.37
N ALA A 49 -12.76 -8.32 -2.67
CA ALA A 49 -12.33 -7.95 -1.32
C ALA A 49 -11.37 -6.75 -1.28
N HIS A 50 -10.42 -6.67 -2.22
CA HIS A 50 -9.36 -5.65 -2.21
C HIS A 50 -9.60 -4.50 -3.20
N GLY A 51 -10.50 -4.70 -4.17
CA GLY A 51 -10.67 -3.78 -5.29
C GLY A 51 -9.57 -3.91 -6.33
N ALA A 52 -9.69 -3.13 -7.40
CA ALA A 52 -8.67 -3.09 -8.44
C ALA A 52 -7.36 -2.53 -7.88
N ASN A 53 -6.23 -3.14 -8.24
CA ASN A 53 -4.89 -2.63 -7.91
C ASN A 53 -4.56 -1.40 -8.78
N GLN A 54 -5.26 -0.30 -8.54
CA GLN A 54 -5.13 0.95 -9.25
C GLN A 54 -5.12 2.08 -8.24
N LEU A 55 -4.22 3.04 -8.44
CA LEU A 55 -4.19 4.24 -7.61
C LEU A 55 -5.41 5.10 -7.92
N ALA A 56 -6.05 5.61 -6.87
CA ALA A 56 -7.17 6.53 -7.04
C ALA A 56 -6.68 7.81 -7.74
N GLU A 57 -7.15 8.04 -8.96
CA GLU A 57 -6.92 9.30 -9.65
C GLU A 57 -7.75 10.41 -9.02
N ARG A 58 -7.12 11.56 -8.79
CA ARG A 58 -7.84 12.74 -8.36
C ARG A 58 -8.64 13.27 -9.54
N ALA A 59 -9.96 13.38 -9.37
CA ALA A 59 -10.83 13.95 -10.40
C ALA A 59 -10.27 15.31 -10.89
N PRO A 60 -9.98 15.46 -12.19
CA PRO A 60 -9.44 16.70 -12.71
C PRO A 60 -10.44 17.83 -12.49
N ARG A 61 -9.94 19.04 -12.21
CA ARG A 61 -10.80 20.22 -12.12
C ARG A 61 -11.56 20.38 -13.45
N PRO A 62 -12.90 20.42 -13.44
CA PRO A 62 -13.68 20.60 -14.66
C PRO A 62 -13.22 21.84 -15.43
N ALA A 63 -13.13 21.73 -16.77
CA ALA A 63 -12.62 22.80 -17.62
C ALA A 63 -13.43 24.10 -17.48
N TRP A 64 -14.75 24.01 -17.33
CA TRP A 64 -15.63 25.17 -17.11
C TRP A 64 -15.29 25.92 -15.81
N LYS A 65 -14.87 25.18 -14.76
CA LYS A 65 -14.48 25.79 -13.49
C LYS A 65 -13.17 26.55 -13.64
N LYS A 66 -12.22 25.99 -14.40
CA LYS A 66 -10.97 26.67 -14.76
C LYS A 66 -11.23 27.92 -15.60
N PHE A 67 -12.17 27.86 -16.54
CA PHE A 67 -12.56 29.02 -17.36
C PHE A 67 -13.16 30.14 -16.51
N LEU A 68 -14.12 29.84 -15.63
CA LEU A 68 -14.75 30.83 -14.76
C LEU A 68 -13.74 31.47 -13.81
N ASP A 69 -12.75 30.71 -13.32
CA ASP A 69 -11.70 31.25 -12.44
C ASP A 69 -10.88 32.38 -13.10
N GLN A 70 -10.75 32.42 -14.43
CA GLN A 70 -10.04 33.49 -15.13
C GLN A 70 -10.73 34.85 -15.05
N PHE A 71 -12.05 34.87 -14.86
CA PHE A 71 -12.87 36.08 -14.78
C PHE A 71 -13.15 36.54 -13.35
N ARG A 72 -12.62 35.82 -12.34
CA ARG A 72 -12.82 36.14 -10.92
C ARG A 72 -11.90 37.23 -10.40
N ASN A 73 -10.85 37.58 -11.13
CA ASN A 73 -10.05 38.77 -10.84
C ASN A 73 -10.61 39.94 -11.64
N LEU A 74 -11.36 40.82 -10.97
CA LEU A 74 -11.62 42.17 -11.48
C LEU A 74 -10.24 42.82 -11.71
N LEU A 75 -9.92 43.13 -12.97
CA LEU A 75 -8.82 44.04 -13.29
C LEU A 75 -9.10 45.36 -12.55
N VAL A 76 -8.33 45.64 -11.51
CA VAL A 76 -8.23 46.98 -10.90
C VAL A 76 -7.13 47.73 -11.61
#